data_AF-A0A7C6YD89-F1
#
_entry.id   AF-A0A7C6YD89-F1
#
_cell.length_a   1.000
_cell.length_b   1.000
_cell.length_c   1.000
_cell.angle_alpha   90.00
_cell.angle_beta   90.00
_cell.angle_gamma   90.00
#
_symmetry.space_group_name_H-M   'P 1'
#
loop_
_entity.id
_entity.type
_entity.pdbx_description
1 polymer ?
#
loop_
_entity_poly.entity_id
_entity_poly.type
_entity_poly.pdbx_seq_one_letter_code
_entity_poly.pdbx_strand_id
1 'polypeptide(L)'
;MKRMKDVLIGMMVGLMLSAIPVFAQPIAGSISVVWNAINVQLEGQPVEVKSILHEGSTYLPMRKVAELVGKDVEWIPETMTANITERGADGMSKSNTTMIDGVEYYSDYELFKLLQHFGNYSLWPNGDVMSKDLIFTFSLFEGKRGNIETRLIESVPYVRDRTGVVHVRKDYYEQTILPLIR
;
A
#
# COMPACT_ATOMS: atom_id res chain seq x y z
N MET A 1 -73.24 15.14 -2.18
CA MET A 1 -71.84 14.62 -2.17
C MET A 1 -71.40 13.94 -3.48
N LYS A 2 -72.28 13.33 -4.30
CA LYS A 2 -71.85 12.58 -5.49
C LYS A 2 -71.16 13.41 -6.59
N ARG A 3 -71.53 14.68 -6.80
CA ARG A 3 -70.90 15.55 -7.81
C ARG A 3 -69.53 16.12 -7.43
N MET A 4 -69.21 16.22 -6.13
CA MET A 4 -67.96 16.83 -5.66
C MET A 4 -66.75 15.93 -5.90
N LYS A 5 -66.94 14.61 -5.75
CA LYS A 5 -65.94 13.60 -6.11
C LYS A 5 -65.64 13.56 -7.61
N ASP A 6 -66.65 13.79 -8.46
CA ASP A 6 -66.46 13.81 -9.92
C ASP A 6 -65.64 15.03 -10.37
N VAL A 7 -65.85 16.19 -9.72
CA VAL A 7 -65.03 17.40 -9.94
C VAL A 7 -63.58 17.22 -9.46
N LEU A 8 -63.39 16.60 -8.29
CA LEU A 8 -62.05 16.33 -7.75
C LEU A 8 -61.26 15.33 -8.61
N ILE A 9 -61.94 14.32 -9.17
CA ILE A 9 -61.32 13.37 -10.10
C ILE A 9 -60.91 14.10 -11.39
N GLY A 10 -61.77 14.97 -11.93
CA GLY A 10 -61.43 15.78 -13.11
C GLY A 10 -60.22 16.68 -12.89
N MET A 11 -60.11 17.31 -11.71
CA MET A 11 -58.98 18.17 -11.36
C MET A 11 -57.67 17.38 -11.21
N MET A 12 -57.70 16.20 -10.60
CA MET A 12 -56.52 15.32 -10.50
C MET A 12 -56.03 14.86 -11.87
N VAL A 13 -56.95 14.48 -12.76
CA VAL A 13 -56.61 14.07 -14.13
C VAL A 13 -56.06 15.26 -14.93
N GLY A 14 -56.64 16.45 -14.76
CA GLY A 14 -56.15 17.68 -15.39
C GLY A 14 -54.74 18.07 -14.96
N LEU A 15 -54.41 17.91 -13.67
CA LEU A 15 -53.06 18.17 -13.14
C LEU A 15 -52.02 17.16 -13.64
N MET A 16 -52.41 15.90 -13.88
CA MET A 16 -51.50 14.91 -14.47
C MET A 16 -51.22 15.19 -15.95
N LEU A 17 -52.19 15.75 -16.69
CA LEU A 17 -52.03 16.08 -18.11
C LEU A 17 -51.20 17.34 -18.35
N SER A 18 -51.14 18.27 -17.39
CA SER A 18 -50.32 19.49 -17.49
C SER A 18 -48.87 19.31 -17.00
N ALA A 19 -48.49 18.11 -16.57
CA ALA A 19 -47.12 17.82 -16.18
C ALA A 19 -46.20 17.84 -17.40
N ILE A 20 -45.47 18.93 -17.58
CA ILE A 20 -44.38 19.01 -18.56
C ILE A 20 -43.29 18.02 -18.13
N PRO A 21 -42.89 17.05 -18.96
CA PRO A 21 -41.78 16.18 -18.62
C PRO A 21 -40.49 17.02 -18.46
N VAL A 22 -39.94 17.06 -17.25
CA VAL A 22 -38.60 17.61 -17.02
C VAL A 22 -37.60 16.49 -17.30
N PHE A 23 -36.95 16.56 -18.46
CA PHE A 23 -35.82 15.68 -18.74
C PHE A 23 -34.63 16.15 -17.92
N ALA A 24 -34.08 15.25 -17.10
CA ALA A 24 -32.77 15.47 -16.50
C ALA A 24 -31.75 15.64 -17.62
N GLN A 25 -31.09 16.80 -17.68
CA GLN A 25 -30.00 16.99 -18.64
C GLN A 25 -28.88 16.00 -18.30
N PRO A 26 -28.30 15.30 -19.30
CA PRO A 26 -27.13 14.47 -19.07
C PRO A 26 -26.01 15.35 -18.51
N ILE A 27 -25.61 15.12 -17.26
CA ILE A 27 -24.49 15.82 -16.61
C ILE A 27 -23.14 15.37 -17.20
N ALA A 28 -23.14 14.35 -18.08
CA ALA A 28 -21.96 13.90 -18.79
C ALA A 28 -21.55 14.90 -19.88
N GLY A 29 -20.74 15.88 -19.50
CA GLY A 29 -20.01 16.74 -20.44
C GLY A 29 -18.80 16.01 -21.03
N SER A 30 -18.49 16.29 -22.30
CA SER A 30 -17.22 15.88 -22.91
C SER A 30 -16.15 16.93 -22.59
N ILE A 31 -14.97 16.47 -22.18
CA ILE A 31 -13.79 17.33 -22.03
C ILE A 31 -12.87 17.12 -23.24
N SER A 32 -12.38 18.21 -23.83
CA SER A 32 -11.37 18.14 -24.88
C SER A 32 -9.98 18.18 -24.26
N VAL A 33 -9.19 17.14 -24.51
CA VAL A 33 -7.85 16.97 -23.93
C VAL A 33 -6.85 16.59 -25.02
N VAL A 34 -5.61 17.04 -24.87
CA VAL A 34 -4.49 16.60 -25.71
C VAL A 34 -3.65 15.59 -24.94
N TRP A 35 -3.44 14.42 -25.51
CA TRP A 35 -2.67 13.34 -24.89
C TRP A 35 -1.18 13.53 -25.10
N ASN A 36 -0.39 13.30 -24.05
CA ASN A 36 1.09 13.22 -24.10
C ASN A 36 1.76 14.42 -24.79
N ALA A 37 1.22 15.62 -24.62
CA ALA A 37 1.75 16.83 -25.24
C ALA A 37 3.05 17.33 -24.58
N ILE A 38 3.32 16.92 -23.34
CA ILE A 38 4.42 17.43 -22.52
C ILE A 38 5.36 16.29 -22.12
N ASN A 39 6.67 16.55 -22.25
CA ASN A 39 7.72 15.64 -21.78
C ASN A 39 7.93 15.83 -20.28
N VAL A 40 7.85 14.74 -19.52
CA VAL A 40 8.04 14.74 -18.06
C VAL A 40 9.42 14.19 -17.73
N GLN A 41 10.11 14.83 -16.79
CA GLN A 41 11.42 14.41 -16.31
C GLN A 41 11.45 14.35 -14.77
N LEU A 42 12.21 13.41 -14.23
CA LEU A 42 12.58 13.35 -12.82
C LEU A 42 14.11 13.46 -12.75
N GLU A 43 14.63 14.46 -12.05
CA GLU A 43 16.07 14.70 -11.93
C GLU A 43 16.80 14.78 -13.29
N GLY A 44 16.13 15.37 -14.29
CA GLY A 44 16.64 15.50 -15.67
C GLY A 44 16.55 14.23 -16.52
N GLN A 45 16.10 13.11 -15.96
CA GLN A 45 15.87 11.87 -16.70
C GLN A 45 14.42 11.80 -17.20
N PRO A 46 14.19 11.45 -18.48
CA PRO A 46 12.84 11.29 -19.00
C PRO A 46 12.11 10.14 -18.32
N VAL A 47 10.84 10.36 -17.98
CA VAL A 47 9.98 9.35 -17.34
C VAL A 47 8.73 9.10 -18.17
N GLU A 48 8.35 7.83 -18.29
CA GLU A 48 7.13 7.46 -19.01
C GLU A 48 5.90 7.69 -18.13
N VAL A 49 5.14 8.75 -18.44
CA VAL A 49 3.90 9.11 -17.75
C VAL A 49 2.84 9.52 -18.78
N LYS A 50 1.65 8.93 -18.68
CA LYS A 50 0.51 9.29 -19.53
C LYS A 50 -0.09 10.62 -19.07
N SER A 51 0.24 11.71 -19.74
CA SER A 51 -0.24 13.05 -19.39
C SER A 51 -1.45 13.47 -20.23
N ILE A 52 -2.32 14.29 -19.66
CA ILE A 52 -3.34 15.04 -20.41
C ILE A 52 -3.11 16.53 -20.26
N LEU A 53 -3.22 17.28 -21.35
CA LEU A 53 -3.23 18.73 -21.37
C LEU A 53 -4.67 19.20 -21.56
N HIS A 54 -5.17 19.96 -20.60
CA HIS A 54 -6.52 20.52 -20.62
C HIS A 54 -6.46 21.96 -20.10
N GLU A 55 -7.02 22.90 -20.87
CA GLU A 55 -7.05 24.33 -20.51
C GLU A 55 -5.67 24.91 -20.13
N GLY A 56 -4.61 24.50 -20.83
CA GLY A 56 -3.24 24.94 -20.56
C GLY A 56 -2.58 24.30 -19.33
N SER A 57 -3.31 23.45 -18.59
CA SER A 57 -2.80 22.72 -17.45
C SER A 57 -2.51 21.27 -17.81
N THR A 58 -1.34 20.78 -17.41
CA THR A 58 -0.95 19.38 -17.63
C THR A 58 -1.25 18.57 -16.38
N TYR A 59 -2.05 17.53 -16.53
CA TYR A 59 -2.42 16.62 -15.47
C TYR A 59 -1.69 15.30 -15.65
N LEU A 60 -1.20 14.79 -14.53
CA LEU A 60 -0.48 13.52 -14.46
C LEU A 60 -1.23 12.55 -13.55
N PRO A 61 -1.15 11.23 -13.78
CA PRO A 61 -1.71 10.24 -12.88
C PRO A 61 -1.02 10.34 -11.52
N MET A 62 -1.78 10.73 -10.50
CA MET A 62 -1.29 10.96 -9.13
C MET A 62 -0.43 9.80 -8.61
N ARG A 63 -0.89 8.56 -8.79
CA ARG A 63 -0.15 7.35 -8.39
C ARG A 63 1.21 7.25 -9.08
N LYS A 64 1.27 7.56 -10.38
CA LYS A 64 2.54 7.48 -11.12
C LYS A 64 3.54 8.52 -10.64
N VAL A 65 3.06 9.73 -10.34
CA VAL A 65 3.89 10.78 -9.76
C VAL A 65 4.41 10.38 -8.37
N ALA A 66 3.53 9.85 -7.51
CA ALA A 66 3.93 9.36 -6.18
C ALA A 66 4.98 8.25 -6.28
N GLU A 67 4.80 7.26 -7.17
CA GLU A 67 5.76 6.18 -7.40
C GLU A 67 7.15 6.70 -7.76
N LEU A 68 7.20 7.66 -8.69
CA LEU A 68 8.41 8.30 -9.18
C LEU A 68 9.20 8.99 -8.07
N VAL A 69 8.51 9.61 -7.11
CA VAL A 69 9.14 10.28 -5.96
C VAL A 69 9.28 9.38 -4.74
N GLY A 70 9.18 8.06 -4.91
CA GLY A 70 9.41 7.10 -3.82
C GLY A 70 8.29 7.03 -2.79
N LYS A 71 7.08 7.48 -3.12
CA LYS A 71 5.89 7.51 -2.24
C LYS A 71 4.83 6.50 -2.69
N ASP A 72 3.74 6.40 -1.93
CA ASP A 72 2.55 5.63 -2.29
C ASP A 72 1.27 6.49 -2.16
N VAL A 73 0.16 6.01 -2.73
CA VAL A 73 -1.15 6.65 -2.64
C VAL A 73 -2.14 5.72 -1.95
N GLU A 74 -2.53 6.13 -0.75
CA GLU A 74 -3.58 5.53 0.06
C GLU A 74 -4.96 6.11 -0.33
N TRP A 75 -5.98 5.26 -0.34
CA TRP A 75 -7.36 5.68 -0.52
C TRP A 75 -8.13 5.52 0.80
N ILE A 76 -8.65 6.63 1.31
CA ILE A 76 -9.47 6.71 2.52
C ILE A 76 -10.94 6.85 2.09
N PRO A 77 -11.70 5.75 2.02
CA PRO A 77 -13.07 5.75 1.49
C PRO A 77 -14.05 6.55 2.37
N GLU A 78 -13.80 6.64 3.67
CA GLU A 78 -14.65 7.33 4.64
C GLU A 78 -14.77 8.83 4.34
N THR A 79 -13.68 9.41 3.85
CA THR A 79 -13.58 10.85 3.52
C THR A 79 -13.39 11.09 2.03
N MET A 80 -13.49 10.06 1.19
CA MET A 80 -13.20 10.10 -0.24
C MET A 80 -11.85 10.79 -0.54
N THR A 81 -10.83 10.48 0.25
CA THR A 81 -9.53 11.17 0.21
C THR A 81 -8.47 10.26 -0.38
N ALA A 82 -7.79 10.72 -1.43
CA ALA A 82 -6.54 10.13 -1.88
C ALA A 82 -5.39 10.84 -1.17
N ASN A 83 -4.60 10.10 -0.38
CA ASN A 83 -3.50 10.64 0.41
C ASN A 83 -2.17 10.15 -0.14
N ILE A 84 -1.20 11.06 -0.36
CA ILE A 84 0.17 10.65 -0.70
C ILE A 84 0.92 10.46 0.61
N THR A 85 1.22 9.22 0.92
CA THR A 85 1.96 8.87 2.12
C THR A 85 3.42 8.67 1.78
N GLU A 86 4.30 8.70 2.79
CA GLU A 86 5.58 8.03 2.61
C GLU A 86 5.28 6.61 2.15
N ARG A 87 6.08 6.10 1.21
CA ARG A 87 6.10 4.66 0.99
C ARG A 87 6.63 4.10 2.29
N GLY A 88 5.72 3.76 3.20
CA GLY A 88 6.13 3.03 4.37
C GLY A 88 6.82 1.76 3.87
N ALA A 89 7.59 1.12 4.74
CA ALA A 89 7.80 -0.31 4.59
C ALA A 89 6.44 -1.04 4.78
N ASP A 90 5.38 -0.60 4.10
CA ASP A 90 3.99 -0.80 4.47
C ASP A 90 3.36 -1.97 3.73
N GLY A 91 4.08 -3.08 3.76
CA GLY A 91 3.48 -4.34 4.20
C GLY A 91 3.52 -4.49 5.75
N MET A 92 3.87 -3.43 6.50
CA MET A 92 4.24 -3.47 7.91
C MET A 92 3.70 -2.30 8.76
N SER A 93 2.46 -1.87 8.59
CA SER A 93 1.73 -1.03 9.56
C SER A 93 0.57 -1.79 10.18
N LYS A 94 0.93 -2.91 10.81
CA LYS A 94 0.73 -3.02 12.25
C LYS A 94 2.15 -3.03 12.83
N SER A 95 2.37 -2.33 13.93
CA SER A 95 3.61 -2.46 14.70
C SER A 95 3.74 -3.92 15.15
N ASN A 96 4.27 -4.79 14.29
CA ASN A 96 4.55 -6.19 14.61
C ASN A 96 5.90 -6.33 15.31
N THR A 97 6.44 -5.21 15.80
CA THR A 97 7.55 -5.20 16.72
C THR A 97 7.04 -5.41 18.14
N THR A 98 7.82 -6.14 18.93
CA THR A 98 7.60 -6.30 20.36
C THR A 98 8.59 -5.41 21.11
N MET A 99 8.09 -4.62 22.06
CA MET A 99 8.91 -3.83 22.98
C MET A 99 9.38 -4.71 24.13
N ILE A 100 10.69 -4.90 24.26
CA ILE A 100 11.32 -5.64 25.36
C ILE A 100 12.39 -4.73 25.95
N ASP A 101 12.26 -4.39 27.24
CA ASP A 101 13.18 -3.50 27.97
C ASP A 101 13.46 -2.16 27.26
N GLY A 102 12.44 -1.58 26.64
CA GLY A 102 12.54 -0.28 25.94
C GLY A 102 13.18 -0.35 24.55
N VAL A 103 13.41 -1.56 24.03
CA VAL A 103 14.00 -1.82 22.72
C VAL A 103 12.98 -2.53 21.83
N GLU A 104 12.91 -2.13 20.55
CA GLU A 104 12.06 -2.76 19.54
C GLU A 104 12.72 -3.99 18.93
N TYR A 105 11.95 -5.08 18.84
CA TYR A 105 12.37 -6.32 18.20
C TYR A 105 11.32 -6.81 17.20
N TYR A 106 11.73 -7.45 16.11
CA TYR A 106 10.86 -8.27 15.27
C TYR A 106 10.87 -9.70 15.79
N SER A 107 9.70 -10.32 15.90
CA SER A 107 9.67 -11.79 16.07
C SER A 107 10.22 -12.48 14.82
N ASP A 108 10.70 -13.69 14.98
CA ASP A 108 11.13 -14.58 13.89
C ASP A 108 10.11 -14.64 12.73
N TYR A 109 8.82 -14.74 13.04
CA TYR A 109 7.74 -14.76 12.07
C TYR A 109 7.63 -13.46 11.26
N GLU A 110 7.75 -12.32 11.94
CA GLU A 110 7.68 -11.00 11.32
C GLU A 110 8.89 -10.72 10.46
N LEU A 111 10.06 -11.11 10.94
CA LEU A 111 11.31 -11.03 10.21
C LEU A 111 11.28 -11.88 8.94
N PHE A 112 10.76 -13.11 9.03
CA PHE A 112 10.57 -13.97 7.86
C PHE A 112 9.67 -13.30 6.81
N LYS A 113 8.52 -12.76 7.21
CA LYS A 113 7.61 -12.07 6.28
C LYS A 113 8.26 -10.86 5.62
N LEU A 114 8.97 -10.04 6.38
CA LEU A 114 9.71 -8.88 5.86
C LEU A 114 10.74 -9.31 4.81
N LEU A 115 11.53 -10.33 5.13
CA LEU A 115 12.56 -10.83 4.21
C LEU A 115 11.96 -11.40 2.92
N GLN A 116 10.82 -12.09 3.01
CA GLN A 116 10.10 -12.64 1.86
C GLN A 116 9.59 -11.56 0.89
N HIS A 117 9.44 -10.31 1.33
CA HIS A 117 9.05 -9.20 0.46
C HIS A 117 10.15 -8.82 -0.55
N PHE A 118 11.42 -8.96 -0.15
CA PHE A 118 12.56 -8.59 -0.99
C PHE A 118 13.07 -9.74 -1.86
N GLY A 119 12.48 -10.92 -1.74
CA GLY A 119 12.92 -12.15 -2.39
C GLY A 119 12.78 -13.33 -1.43
N ASN A 120 13.11 -14.54 -1.87
CA ASN A 120 13.03 -15.72 -1.00
C ASN A 120 14.20 -15.74 0.00
N TYR A 121 14.27 -14.75 0.89
CA TYR A 121 15.28 -14.65 1.94
C TYR A 121 14.74 -15.21 3.26
N SER A 122 15.61 -15.78 4.08
CA SER A 122 15.26 -16.08 5.46
C SER A 122 16.45 -15.97 6.40
N LEU A 123 16.15 -15.67 7.66
CA LEU A 123 17.10 -15.65 8.75
C LEU A 123 16.66 -16.70 9.77
N TRP A 124 17.37 -17.82 9.81
CA TRP A 124 17.05 -18.90 10.73
C TRP A 124 18.09 -18.99 11.85
N PRO A 125 17.64 -19.15 13.11
CA PRO A 125 18.54 -19.59 14.15
C PRO A 125 18.97 -21.04 13.90
N ASN A 126 20.27 -21.27 13.95
CA ASN A 126 20.94 -22.55 13.84
C ASN A 126 21.58 -22.90 15.19
N GLY A 127 21.50 -24.18 15.54
CA GLY A 127 22.01 -24.71 16.80
C GLY A 127 20.92 -25.27 17.71
N ASP A 128 21.33 -25.77 18.87
CA ASP A 128 20.39 -26.23 19.88
C ASP A 128 19.51 -25.06 20.31
N VAL A 129 18.19 -25.24 20.17
CA VAL A 129 17.18 -24.26 20.57
C VAL A 129 17.31 -23.92 22.06
N MET A 130 17.96 -24.76 22.87
CA MET A 130 18.22 -24.52 24.29
C MET A 130 19.59 -23.86 24.58
N SER A 131 20.46 -23.69 23.57
CA SER A 131 21.75 -23.01 23.71
C SER A 131 21.55 -21.51 23.99
N LYS A 132 22.43 -20.96 24.84
CA LYS A 132 22.50 -19.51 25.09
C LYS A 132 23.10 -18.73 23.93
N ASP A 133 23.84 -19.40 23.06
CA ASP A 133 24.52 -18.81 21.92
C ASP A 133 23.89 -19.35 20.65
N LEU A 134 22.86 -18.64 20.17
CA LEU A 134 22.17 -18.96 18.93
C LEU A 134 22.93 -18.31 17.77
N ILE A 135 23.31 -19.09 16.77
CA ILE A 135 23.98 -18.59 15.57
C ILE A 135 22.92 -18.41 14.50
N PHE A 136 22.89 -17.29 13.79
CA PHE A 136 21.90 -17.08 12.75
C PHE A 136 22.51 -17.30 11.38
N THR A 137 21.68 -17.77 10.47
CA THR A 137 22.09 -18.01 9.10
C THR A 137 21.12 -17.29 8.18
N PHE A 138 21.67 -16.36 7.40
CA PHE A 138 20.94 -15.62 6.39
C PHE A 138 21.09 -16.33 5.05
N SER A 139 19.98 -16.69 4.42
CA SER A 139 20.01 -17.48 3.19
C SER A 139 19.03 -16.94 2.15
N LEU A 140 19.43 -17.03 0.88
CA LEU A 140 18.60 -16.81 -0.31
C LEU A 140 18.26 -18.16 -0.94
N PHE A 141 17.00 -18.37 -1.31
CA PHE A 141 16.48 -19.66 -1.78
C PHE A 141 16.00 -19.58 -3.23
N GLU A 142 16.17 -20.69 -3.97
CA GLU A 142 15.50 -20.90 -5.26
C GLU A 142 14.27 -21.78 -5.07
N GLY A 143 13.08 -21.23 -5.27
CA GLY A 143 11.83 -21.97 -5.10
C GLY A 143 11.66 -22.57 -3.69
N LYS A 144 11.14 -23.81 -3.61
CA LYS A 144 10.82 -24.48 -2.33
C LYS A 144 11.94 -25.36 -1.77
N ARG A 145 13.04 -25.58 -2.51
CA ARG A 145 14.16 -26.44 -2.10
C ARG A 145 15.47 -25.97 -2.74
N GLY A 146 16.44 -25.63 -1.89
CA GLY A 146 17.82 -25.30 -2.29
C GLY A 146 18.22 -23.89 -1.86
N ASN A 147 19.28 -23.78 -1.06
CA ASN A 147 19.91 -22.49 -0.77
C ASN A 147 20.80 -22.12 -1.96
N ILE A 148 20.59 -20.93 -2.52
CA ILE A 148 21.47 -20.35 -3.56
C ILE A 148 22.71 -19.77 -2.88
N GLU A 149 22.47 -19.01 -1.80
CA GLU A 149 23.52 -18.36 -1.04
C GLU A 149 23.20 -18.44 0.44
N THR A 150 24.20 -18.78 1.26
CA THR A 150 24.08 -18.86 2.70
C THR A 150 25.24 -18.11 3.34
N ARG A 151 24.94 -17.20 4.27
CA ARG A 151 25.91 -16.45 5.04
C ARG A 151 25.66 -16.64 6.53
N LEU A 152 26.72 -16.98 7.25
CA LEU A 152 26.70 -17.03 8.71
C LEU A 152 26.70 -15.61 9.25
N ILE A 153 25.79 -15.31 10.18
CA ILE A 153 25.77 -14.03 10.89
C ILE A 153 26.04 -14.29 12.36
N GLU A 154 27.27 -13.99 12.75
CA GLU A 154 27.71 -14.08 14.13
C GLU A 154 27.17 -12.89 14.93
N SER A 155 26.80 -13.13 16.20
CA SER A 155 26.41 -12.08 17.16
C SER A 155 25.15 -11.28 16.78
N VAL A 156 24.12 -11.91 16.21
CA VAL A 156 22.81 -11.26 16.04
C VAL A 156 22.23 -10.91 17.43
N PRO A 157 21.89 -9.65 17.72
CA PRO A 157 21.23 -9.28 18.96
C PRO A 157 19.80 -9.82 18.97
N TYR A 158 19.55 -10.84 19.79
CA TYR A 158 18.23 -11.42 19.97
C TYR A 158 17.84 -11.52 21.44
N VAL A 159 16.53 -11.59 21.67
CA VAL A 159 15.94 -11.97 22.95
C VAL A 159 14.97 -13.11 22.72
N ARG A 160 14.76 -13.91 23.75
CA ARG A 160 13.79 -15.01 23.73
C ARG A 160 12.70 -14.71 24.73
N ASP A 161 11.45 -14.80 24.29
CA ASP A 161 10.34 -14.66 25.20
C ASP A 161 10.08 -15.94 26.02
N ARG A 162 9.09 -15.87 26.93
CA ARG A 162 8.73 -17.00 27.81
C ARG A 162 8.17 -18.20 27.06
N THR A 163 7.72 -18.03 25.81
CA THR A 163 7.18 -19.08 24.95
C THR A 163 8.25 -19.74 24.08
N GLY A 164 9.48 -19.20 24.10
CA GLY A 164 10.61 -19.73 23.37
C GLY A 164 10.81 -19.09 22.00
N VAL A 165 9.96 -18.14 21.60
CA VAL A 165 10.06 -17.40 20.34
C VAL A 165 11.24 -16.46 20.38
N VAL A 166 11.97 -16.40 19.27
CA VAL A 166 13.16 -15.57 19.10
C VAL A 166 12.75 -14.23 18.49
N HIS A 167 13.24 -13.16 19.09
CA HIS A 167 12.99 -11.78 18.69
C HIS A 167 14.33 -11.13 18.35
N VAL A 168 14.48 -10.62 17.13
CA VAL A 168 15.70 -9.97 16.62
C VAL A 168 15.54 -8.45 16.69
N ARG A 169 16.57 -7.75 17.16
CA ARG A 169 16.51 -6.30 17.36
C ARG A 169 16.26 -5.57 16.04
N LYS A 170 15.33 -4.62 16.03
CA LYS A 170 14.90 -3.91 14.81
C LYS A 170 16.03 -3.12 14.16
N ASP A 171 16.77 -2.35 14.95
CA ASP A 171 17.91 -1.54 14.47
C ASP A 171 18.98 -2.40 13.79
N TYR A 172 19.27 -3.58 14.35
CA TYR A 172 20.20 -4.53 13.77
C TYR A 172 19.70 -5.06 12.42
N TYR A 173 18.41 -5.39 12.32
CA TYR A 173 17.81 -5.77 11.05
C TYR A 173 17.98 -4.66 9.99
N GLU A 174 17.58 -3.43 10.32
CA GLU A 174 17.60 -2.30 9.39
C GLU A 174 19.02 -1.91 8.95
N GLN A 175 19.98 -1.94 9.88
CA GLN A 175 21.35 -1.46 9.62
C GLN A 175 22.28 -2.56 9.10
N THR A 176 22.00 -3.83 9.41
CA THR A 176 22.93 -4.94 9.10
C THR A 176 22.31 -5.97 8.16
N ILE A 177 21.06 -6.40 8.38
CA ILE A 177 20.45 -7.47 7.57
C ILE A 177 19.94 -6.92 6.23
N LEU A 178 19.21 -5.80 6.28
CA LEU A 178 18.59 -5.20 5.10
C LEU A 178 19.61 -4.86 3.99
N PRO A 179 20.81 -4.30 4.29
CA PRO A 179 21.82 -4.03 3.26
C PRO A 179 22.47 -5.29 2.65
N LEU A 180 22.28 -6.48 3.23
CA LEU A 180 22.83 -7.73 2.69
C LEU A 180 21.97 -8.30 1.56
N ILE A 181 20.73 -7.83 1.42
CA ILE A 181 19.83 -8.20 0.35
C ILE A 181 20.32 -7.55 -0.95
N ARG A 182 20.45 -8.36 -2.00
CA ARG A 182 20.87 -7.96 -3.34
C ARG A 182 19.70 -8.01 -4.31
#